data_AF-A0A949M7P7-F1
#
_entry.id   AF-A0A949M7P7-F1
#
_cell.length_a   1.000
_cell.length_b   1.000
_cell.length_c   1.000
_cell.angle_alpha   90.00
_cell.angle_beta   90.00
_cell.angle_gamma   90.00
#
_symmetry.space_group_name_H-M   'P 1'
#
loop_
_entity.id
_entity.type
_entity.pdbx_description
1 polymer ?
#
loop_
_entity_poly.entity_id
_entity_poly.type
_entity_poly.pdbx_seq_one_letter_code
_entity_poly.pdbx_strand_id
1 'polypeptide(L)'
;MAKANVQSIDALERFARAIGALSDASGKNSDDIRDQFQRVSVWLAKELPEYWADQLRIAQKRWNQAREDLLRCQAKSRAEDETSCMFERKALERATARRQLCELRVRMIPQLAQQWEQFL
;
A
#
# COMPACT_ATOMS: atom_id res chain seq x y z
N MET A 1 32.78 36.48 -42.07
CA MET A 1 33.25 35.33 -41.26
C MET A 1 33.11 35.72 -39.79
N ALA A 2 32.19 35.12 -39.05
CA ALA A 2 31.98 35.44 -37.64
C ALA A 2 33.15 34.89 -36.81
N LYS A 3 34.03 35.78 -36.32
CA LYS A 3 35.07 35.43 -35.35
C LYS A 3 34.39 35.16 -34.01
N ALA A 4 34.49 33.93 -33.51
CA ALA A 4 34.07 33.60 -32.16
C ALA A 4 34.93 34.40 -31.17
N ASN A 5 34.30 35.31 -30.41
CA ASN A 5 34.95 36.11 -29.38
C ASN A 5 35.12 35.27 -28.11
N VAL A 6 36.07 34.33 -28.13
CA VAL A 6 36.38 33.47 -26.98
C VAL A 6 37.27 34.24 -26.01
N GLN A 7 36.67 34.84 -24.98
CA GLN A 7 37.40 35.63 -23.97
C GLN A 7 38.11 34.76 -22.92
N SER A 8 37.74 33.48 -22.78
CA SER A 8 38.39 32.53 -21.88
C SER A 8 38.03 31.08 -22.25
N ILE A 9 39.04 30.26 -22.56
CA ILE A 9 38.88 28.83 -22.84
C ILE A 9 38.48 28.08 -21.56
N ASP A 10 39.07 28.45 -20.41
CA ASP A 10 38.70 27.91 -19.09
C ASP A 10 37.21 28.11 -18.76
N ALA A 11 36.62 29.23 -19.14
CA ALA A 11 35.20 29.48 -18.91
C ALA A 11 34.30 28.54 -19.72
N LEU A 12 34.70 28.22 -20.97
CA LEU A 12 33.99 27.25 -21.81
C LEU A 12 34.11 25.82 -21.27
N GLU A 13 35.30 25.43 -20.79
CA GLU A 13 35.50 24.11 -20.17
C GLU A 13 34.68 23.95 -18.88
N ARG A 14 34.65 24.98 -18.03
CA ARG A 14 33.83 24.98 -16.80
C ARG A 14 32.34 24.88 -17.13
N PHE A 15 31.87 25.59 -18.15
CA PHE A 15 30.48 25.55 -18.59
C PHE A 15 30.10 24.17 -19.16
N ALA A 16 30.96 23.57 -20.01
CA ALA A 16 30.74 22.23 -20.55
C ALA A 16 30.67 21.18 -19.43
N ARG A 17 31.56 21.27 -18.42
CA ARG A 17 31.51 20.40 -17.23
C ARG A 17 30.23 20.61 -16.41
N ALA A 18 29.78 21.86 -16.25
CA ALA A 18 28.54 22.17 -15.53
C ALA A 18 27.29 21.63 -16.26
N ILE A 19 27.25 21.71 -17.60
CA ILE A 19 26.20 21.09 -18.42
C ILE A 19 26.24 19.56 -18.30
N GLY A 20 27.43 18.95 -18.37
CA GLY A 20 27.58 17.51 -18.17
C GLY A 20 27.06 17.06 -16.81
N ALA A 21 27.48 17.73 -15.74
CA ALA A 21 27.00 17.45 -14.38
C ALA A 21 25.49 17.65 -14.22
N LEU A 22 24.91 18.67 -14.87
CA LEU A 22 23.48 18.92 -14.87
C LEU A 22 22.71 17.82 -15.63
N SER A 23 23.21 17.40 -16.79
CA SER A 23 22.65 16.30 -17.58
C SER A 23 22.68 15.00 -16.79
N ASP A 24 23.81 14.69 -16.14
CA ASP A 24 23.97 13.50 -15.30
C ASP A 24 23.04 13.53 -14.08
N ALA A 25 22.91 14.68 -13.42
CA ALA A 25 22.00 14.84 -12.29
C ALA A 25 20.52 14.71 -12.72
N SER A 26 20.16 15.27 -13.87
CA SER A 26 18.80 15.18 -14.41
C SER A 26 18.46 13.76 -14.86
N GLY A 27 19.42 13.05 -15.45
CA GLY A 27 19.30 11.63 -15.79
C GLY A 27 19.10 10.77 -14.54
N LYS A 28 19.97 10.92 -13.54
CA LYS A 28 19.87 10.21 -12.25
C LYS A 28 18.54 10.44 -11.55
N ASN A 29 18.06 11.68 -11.51
CA ASN A 29 16.76 11.99 -10.90
C ASN A 29 15.60 11.34 -11.66
N SER A 30 15.67 11.30 -12.98
CA SER A 30 14.63 10.66 -13.81
C SER A 30 14.63 9.13 -13.65
N ASP A 31 15.81 8.52 -13.54
CA ASP A 31 15.95 7.10 -13.29
C ASP A 31 15.47 6.72 -11.88
N ASP A 32 15.79 7.51 -10.86
CA ASP A 32 15.27 7.27 -9.49
C ASP A 32 13.74 7.37 -9.45
N ILE A 33 13.14 8.38 -10.11
CA ILE A 33 11.68 8.51 -10.22
C ILE A 33 11.08 7.26 -10.90
N ARG A 34 11.69 6.79 -11.99
CA ARG A 34 11.26 5.56 -12.69
C ARG A 34 11.34 4.34 -11.76
N ASP A 35 12.42 4.20 -11.01
CA ASP A 35 12.59 3.11 -10.04
C ASP A 35 11.54 3.17 -8.93
N GLN A 36 11.19 4.36 -8.43
CA GLN A 36 10.10 4.50 -7.46
C GLN A 36 8.74 4.09 -8.07
N PHE A 37 8.43 4.51 -9.30
CA PHE A 37 7.20 4.09 -9.98
C PHE A 37 7.15 2.57 -10.14
N GLN A 38 8.25 1.95 -10.57
CA GLN A 38 8.33 0.50 -10.73
C GLN A 38 8.12 -0.24 -9.41
N ARG A 39 8.71 0.27 -8.32
CA ARG A 39 8.51 -0.29 -6.97
C ARG A 39 7.06 -0.19 -6.52
N VAL A 40 6.42 0.96 -6.72
CA VAL A 40 5.01 1.15 -6.40
C VAL A 40 4.13 0.21 -7.23
N SER A 41 4.42 0.03 -8.51
CA SER A 41 3.71 -0.91 -9.38
C SER A 41 3.79 -2.34 -8.85
N VAL A 42 5.00 -2.81 -8.49
CA VAL A 42 5.19 -4.16 -7.91
C VAL A 42 4.47 -4.30 -6.57
N TRP A 43 4.58 -3.32 -5.69
CA TRP A 43 3.91 -3.33 -4.39
C TRP A 43 2.39 -3.42 -4.55
N LEU A 44 1.82 -2.62 -5.45
CA LEU A 44 0.37 -2.52 -5.62
C LEU A 44 -0.22 -3.71 -6.39
N ALA A 45 0.52 -4.28 -7.33
CA ALA A 45 0.09 -5.43 -8.13
C ALA A 45 0.29 -6.78 -7.43
N LYS A 46 1.25 -6.90 -6.51
CA LYS A 46 1.64 -8.19 -5.92
C LYS A 46 1.58 -8.20 -4.39
N GLU A 47 2.40 -7.37 -3.75
CA GLU A 47 2.60 -7.42 -2.29
C GLU A 47 1.32 -7.03 -1.53
N LEU A 48 0.61 -6.02 -2.01
CA LEU A 48 -0.60 -5.51 -1.38
C LEU A 48 -1.78 -6.50 -1.51
N PRO A 49 -2.09 -7.10 -2.69
CA PRO A 49 -3.05 -8.19 -2.79
C PRO A 49 -2.74 -9.39 -1.88
N GLU A 50 -1.49 -9.86 -1.88
CA GLU A 50 -1.05 -10.99 -1.04
C GLU A 50 -1.28 -10.69 0.45
N TYR A 51 -0.85 -9.51 0.90
CA TYR A 51 -1.07 -9.05 2.27
C TYR A 51 -2.56 -9.07 2.65
N TRP A 52 -3.44 -8.50 1.82
CA TRP A 52 -4.85 -8.41 2.16
C TRP A 52 -5.58 -9.76 2.09
N ALA A 53 -5.15 -10.66 1.20
CA ALA A 53 -5.63 -12.04 1.18
C ALA A 53 -5.29 -12.77 2.49
N ASP A 54 -4.06 -12.61 2.98
CA ASP A 54 -3.65 -13.17 4.27
C ASP A 54 -4.38 -12.52 5.46
N GLN A 55 -4.55 -11.20 5.43
CA GLN A 55 -5.34 -10.49 6.45
C GLN A 55 -6.79 -10.97 6.48
N LEU A 56 -7.39 -11.25 5.32
CA LEU A 56 -8.74 -11.78 5.24
C LEU A 56 -8.82 -13.18 5.87
N ARG A 57 -7.86 -14.06 5.58
CA ARG A 57 -7.77 -15.38 6.21
C ARG A 57 -7.66 -15.30 7.74
N ILE A 58 -6.81 -14.40 8.25
CA ILE A 58 -6.67 -14.15 9.69
C ILE A 58 -7.96 -13.59 10.28
N ALA A 59 -8.59 -12.62 9.62
CA ALA A 59 -9.85 -12.03 10.06
C ALA A 59 -10.98 -13.05 10.10
N GLN A 60 -11.08 -13.93 9.11
CA GLN A 60 -12.05 -15.03 9.07
C GLN A 60 -11.86 -15.99 10.25
N LYS A 61 -10.60 -16.38 10.55
CA LYS A 61 -10.31 -17.22 11.71
C LYS A 61 -10.73 -16.55 13.03
N ARG A 62 -10.43 -15.27 13.20
CA ARG A 62 -10.82 -14.49 14.39
C ARG A 62 -12.34 -14.32 14.51
N TRP A 63 -13.03 -14.14 13.38
CA TRP A 63 -14.48 -14.05 13.35
C TRP A 63 -15.15 -15.37 13.74
N ASN A 64 -14.67 -16.50 13.21
CA ASN A 64 -15.15 -17.83 13.60
C ASN A 64 -14.94 -18.05 15.11
N GLN A 65 -13.74 -17.74 15.62
CA GLN A 65 -13.43 -17.86 17.05
C GLN A 65 -14.37 -16.99 17.92
N ALA A 66 -14.54 -15.71 17.59
CA ALA A 66 -15.42 -14.80 18.34
C ALA A 66 -16.88 -15.25 18.31
N ARG A 67 -17.33 -15.84 17.20
CA ARG A 67 -18.68 -16.41 17.08
C ARG A 67 -18.84 -17.63 17.99
N GLU A 68 -17.85 -18.53 18.02
CA GLU A 68 -17.87 -19.67 18.93
C GLU A 68 -17.83 -19.24 20.40
N ASP A 69 -17.03 -18.23 20.74
CA ASP A 69 -16.95 -17.67 22.09
C ASP A 69 -18.30 -17.11 22.53
N LEU A 70 -18.99 -16.38 21.64
CA LEU A 70 -20.34 -15.90 21.92
C LEU A 70 -21.34 -17.05 22.13
N LEU A 71 -21.31 -18.08 21.27
CA LEU A 71 -22.18 -19.24 21.44
C LEU A 71 -21.90 -20.00 22.75
N ARG A 72 -20.62 -20.15 23.12
CA ARG A 72 -20.20 -20.76 24.38
C ARG A 72 -20.68 -19.94 25.58
N CYS A 73 -20.60 -18.61 25.49
CA CYS A 73 -21.10 -17.73 26.54
C CYS A 73 -22.63 -17.86 26.66
N GLN A 74 -23.36 -17.78 25.55
CA GLN A 74 -24.82 -17.89 25.51
C GLN A 74 -25.33 -19.24 26.05
N ALA A 75 -24.60 -20.33 25.79
CA ALA A 75 -24.94 -21.65 26.31
C ALA A 75 -24.71 -21.78 27.83
N LYS A 76 -23.80 -20.98 28.41
CA LYS A 76 -23.49 -20.99 29.85
C LYS A 76 -24.33 -19.98 30.64
N SER A 77 -24.75 -18.88 30.02
CA SER A 77 -25.60 -17.87 30.66
C SER A 77 -27.01 -18.41 30.84
N ARG A 78 -27.60 -18.18 32.03
CA ARG A 78 -29.03 -18.41 32.25
C ARG A 78 -29.83 -17.38 31.44
N ALA A 79 -31.05 -17.72 31.06
CA ALA A 79 -31.90 -16.88 30.21
C ALA A 79 -32.18 -15.47 30.77
N GLU A 80 -31.97 -15.25 32.07
CA GLU A 80 -32.20 -13.97 32.76
C GLU A 80 -30.96 -13.04 32.79
N ASP A 81 -29.77 -13.54 32.42
CA ASP A 81 -28.50 -12.78 32.47
C ASP A 81 -28.05 -12.29 31.07
N GLU A 82 -28.88 -11.50 30.37
CA GLU A 82 -28.57 -10.96 29.04
C GLU A 82 -27.26 -10.15 28.99
N THR A 83 -26.86 -9.53 30.10
CA THR A 83 -25.60 -8.77 30.22
C THR A 83 -24.33 -9.63 30.25
N SER A 84 -24.46 -10.94 30.48
CA SER A 84 -23.31 -11.83 30.70
C SER A 84 -22.38 -11.94 29.49
N CYS A 85 -22.92 -11.83 28.27
CA CYS A 85 -22.17 -12.01 27.03
C CYS A 85 -21.91 -10.71 26.24
N MET A 86 -22.02 -9.54 26.90
CA MET A 86 -21.83 -8.25 26.21
C MET A 86 -20.43 -8.10 25.61
N PHE A 87 -19.40 -8.63 26.29
CA PHE A 87 -18.01 -8.54 25.82
C PHE A 87 -17.80 -9.35 24.53
N GLU A 88 -18.33 -10.57 24.48
CA GLU A 88 -18.26 -11.50 23.36
C GLU A 88 -19.03 -10.95 22.15
N ARG A 89 -20.18 -10.31 22.38
CA ARG A 89 -20.94 -9.60 21.33
C ARG A 89 -20.11 -8.48 20.72
N LYS A 90 -19.52 -7.60 21.54
CA LYS A 90 -18.64 -6.53 21.06
C LYS A 90 -17.39 -7.07 20.35
N ALA A 91 -16.84 -8.18 20.83
CA ALA A 91 -15.73 -8.85 20.18
C ALA A 91 -16.12 -9.37 18.78
N LEU A 92 -17.30 -9.98 18.64
CA LEU A 92 -17.84 -10.42 17.36
C LEU A 92 -18.12 -9.25 16.42
N GLU A 93 -18.68 -8.15 16.91
CA GLU A 93 -18.90 -6.92 16.12
C GLU A 93 -17.57 -6.38 15.56
N ARG A 94 -16.53 -6.27 16.39
CA ARG A 94 -15.20 -5.83 15.96
C ARG A 94 -14.59 -6.80 14.94
N ALA A 95 -14.70 -8.10 15.18
CA ALA A 95 -14.21 -9.12 14.25
C ALA A 95 -14.95 -9.06 12.91
N THR A 96 -16.26 -8.80 12.93
CA THR A 96 -17.11 -8.64 11.74
C THR A 96 -16.69 -7.41 10.94
N ALA A 97 -16.54 -6.25 11.60
CA ALA A 97 -16.09 -5.02 10.96
C ALA A 97 -14.69 -5.19 10.32
N ARG A 98 -13.77 -5.87 11.01
CA ARG A 98 -12.44 -6.17 10.46
C ARG A 98 -12.53 -7.08 9.23
N ARG A 99 -13.36 -8.12 9.26
CA ARG A 99 -13.56 -9.02 8.12
C ARG A 99 -14.10 -8.26 6.91
N GLN A 100 -15.14 -7.45 7.10
CA GLN A 100 -15.75 -6.65 6.04
C GLN A 100 -14.73 -5.67 5.41
N LEU A 101 -13.89 -5.02 6.23
CA LEU A 101 -12.81 -4.19 5.71
C LEU A 101 -11.84 -4.99 4.83
N CYS A 102 -11.42 -6.18 5.28
CA CYS A 102 -10.54 -7.04 4.51
C CYS A 102 -11.19 -7.50 3.19
N GLU A 103 -12.46 -7.91 3.22
CA GLU A 103 -13.24 -8.29 2.03
C GLU A 103 -13.29 -7.14 1.02
N LEU A 104 -13.60 -5.93 1.49
CA LEU A 104 -13.63 -4.73 0.65
C LEU A 104 -12.26 -4.46 0.01
N ARG A 105 -11.18 -4.53 0.80
CA ARG A 105 -9.82 -4.27 0.31
C ARG A 105 -9.38 -5.31 -0.72
N VAL A 106 -9.59 -6.60 -0.45
CA VAL A 106 -9.29 -7.69 -1.40
C VAL A 106 -10.01 -7.49 -2.73
N ARG A 107 -11.26 -6.99 -2.71
CA ARG A 107 -12.02 -6.69 -3.93
C ARG A 107 -11.49 -5.46 -4.68
N MET A 108 -11.14 -4.39 -3.96
CA MET A 108 -10.79 -3.10 -4.57
C MET A 108 -9.35 -3.03 -5.09
N ILE A 109 -8.40 -3.67 -4.40
CA ILE A 109 -6.97 -3.51 -4.71
C ILE A 109 -6.60 -3.97 -6.13
N PRO A 110 -7.10 -5.10 -6.65
CA PRO A 110 -6.83 -5.48 -8.04
C PRO A 110 -7.31 -4.43 -9.05
N GLN A 111 -8.42 -3.74 -8.77
CA GLN A 111 -8.95 -2.68 -9.63
C GLN A 111 -8.04 -1.45 -9.59
N LEU A 112 -7.52 -1.10 -8.40
CA LEU A 112 -6.55 -0.03 -8.25
C LEU A 112 -5.22 -0.35 -8.95
N ALA A 113 -4.78 -1.61 -8.92
CA ALA A 113 -3.59 -2.08 -9.65
C ALA A 113 -3.75 -1.87 -11.15
N GLN A 114 -4.89 -2.30 -11.69
CA GLN A 114 -5.19 -2.12 -13.09
C GLN A 114 -5.28 -0.63 -13.50
N GLN A 115 -5.87 0.23 -12.66
CA GLN A 115 -5.94 1.67 -12.92
C GLN A 115 -4.56 2.34 -12.87
N TRP A 116 -3.70 1.90 -11.96
CA TRP A 116 -2.32 2.39 -11.85
C TRP A 116 -1.49 2.03 -13.09
N GLU A 117 -1.62 0.81 -13.60
CA GLU A 117 -0.97 0.40 -14.85
C GLU A 117 -1.44 1.18 -16.08
N GLN A 118 -2.69 1.67 -16.09
CA GLN A 118 -3.21 2.52 -17.18
C GLN A 118 -2.73 3.97 -17.10
N PHE A 119 -2.29 4.42 -15.92
CA PHE A 119 -1.80 5.77 -15.70
C PHE A 119 -0.33 5.95 -16.09
N LEU A 120 0.46 4.87 -15.97
CA LEU A 120 1.87 4.81 -16.39
C LEU A 120 2.01 4.66 -17.91
#